data_AF-A0A1X7SDG8-F1
#
_entry.id   AF-A0A1X7SDG8-F1
#
_cell.length_a   1.000
_cell.length_b   1.000
_cell.length_c   1.000
_cell.angle_alpha   90.00
_cell.angle_beta   90.00
_cell.angle_gamma   90.00
#
_symmetry.space_group_name_H-M   'P 1'
#
loop_
_entity.id
_entity.type
_entity.pdbx_description
1 polymer ?
#
loop_
_entity_poly.entity_id
_entity_poly.type
_entity_poly.pdbx_seq_one_letter_code
_entity_poly.pdbx_strand_id
1 'polypeptide(L)'
;MNEDDKSSLNILINSTLANMSASARTDSDPLVTVATLESIELVLKSLRGREFPIEGKVWASLLVTIDDILNNKAECQEEDCYDGGDSGSLFTGDTTEIEGLLFESAGSLLGPLAAVVGGAKILSSIKPMMTLLIKKMMTCKTVANHSFVMGTLAE
;
A
#
# COMPACT_ATOMS: atom_id res chain seq x y z
N MET A 1 -16.47 -20.50 -16.37
CA MET A 1 -15.00 -20.66 -16.30
C MET A 1 -14.74 -22.07 -15.82
N ASN A 2 -13.98 -22.86 -16.59
CA ASN A 2 -13.62 -24.22 -16.19
C ASN A 2 -12.58 -24.17 -15.04
N GLU A 3 -12.22 -25.33 -14.48
CA GLU A 3 -11.34 -25.40 -13.32
C GLU A 3 -9.88 -24.97 -13.64
N ASP A 4 -9.41 -25.29 -14.84
CA ASP A 4 -8.08 -24.93 -15.34
C ASP A 4 -7.92 -23.41 -15.55
N ASP A 5 -8.96 -22.75 -16.07
CA ASP A 5 -9.04 -21.30 -16.24
C ASP A 5 -9.02 -20.59 -14.87
N LYS A 6 -9.76 -21.14 -13.88
CA LYS A 6 -9.77 -20.62 -12.50
C LYS A 6 -8.39 -20.73 -11.85
N SER A 7 -7.73 -21.88 -12.03
CA SER A 7 -6.38 -22.12 -11.52
C SER A 7 -5.37 -21.16 -12.14
N SER A 8 -5.38 -21.03 -13.46
CA SER A 8 -4.48 -20.14 -14.22
C SER A 8 -4.67 -18.67 -13.82
N LEU A 9 -5.93 -18.24 -13.68
CA LEU A 9 -6.24 -16.88 -13.23
C LEU A 9 -5.75 -16.64 -11.80
N ASN A 10 -5.91 -17.61 -10.90
CA ASN A 10 -5.43 -17.49 -9.52
C ASN A 10 -3.90 -17.35 -9.45
N ILE A 11 -3.16 -18.12 -10.27
CA ILE A 11 -1.71 -18.01 -10.40
C ILE A 11 -1.32 -16.62 -10.90
N LEU A 12 -2.00 -16.14 -11.93
CA LEU A 12 -1.76 -14.81 -12.50
C LEU A 12 -1.97 -13.71 -11.46
N ILE A 13 -3.11 -13.73 -10.75
CA ILE A 13 -3.43 -12.75 -9.70
C ILE A 13 -2.34 -12.73 -8.62
N ASN A 14 -1.95 -13.90 -8.10
CA ASN A 14 -0.96 -13.98 -7.04
C ASN A 14 0.44 -13.53 -7.49
N SER A 15 0.84 -13.89 -8.71
CA SER A 15 2.10 -13.44 -9.30
C SER A 15 2.12 -11.93 -9.53
N THR A 16 1.04 -11.38 -10.09
CA THR A 16 0.90 -9.94 -10.34
C THR A 16 0.94 -9.16 -9.03
N LEU A 17 0.17 -9.55 -8.02
CA LEU A 17 0.18 -8.89 -6.70
C LEU A 17 1.56 -8.94 -6.04
N ALA A 18 2.28 -10.07 -6.14
CA ALA A 18 3.63 -10.18 -5.60
C ALA A 18 4.62 -9.24 -6.32
N ASN A 19 4.55 -9.16 -7.64
CA ASN A 19 5.42 -8.27 -8.42
C ASN A 19 5.12 -6.79 -8.15
N MET A 20 3.85 -6.43 -8.05
CA MET A 20 3.43 -5.06 -7.71
C MET A 20 3.87 -4.69 -6.28
N SER A 21 3.73 -5.60 -5.31
CA SER A 21 4.21 -5.41 -3.94
C SER A 21 5.71 -5.15 -3.88
N ALA A 22 6.50 -5.90 -4.66
CA ALA A 22 7.94 -5.68 -4.76
C ALA A 22 8.26 -4.35 -5.45
N SER A 23 7.61 -4.06 -6.59
CA SER A 23 7.80 -2.81 -7.34
C SER A 23 7.53 -1.58 -6.48
N ALA A 24 6.43 -1.55 -5.73
CA ALA A 24 6.08 -0.43 -4.86
C ALA A 24 7.09 -0.16 -3.73
N ARG A 25 7.97 -1.12 -3.40
CA ARG A 25 9.02 -0.96 -2.39
C ARG A 25 10.35 -0.48 -3.00
N THR A 26 10.62 -0.84 -4.24
CA THR A 26 11.93 -0.65 -4.90
C THR A 26 11.87 0.30 -6.10
N ASP A 27 10.74 0.96 -6.34
CA ASP A 27 10.68 2.01 -7.34
C ASP A 27 11.24 3.31 -6.76
N SER A 28 11.97 4.05 -7.58
CA SER A 28 12.57 5.33 -7.20
C SER A 28 11.62 6.51 -7.47
N ASP A 29 10.62 6.33 -8.35
CA ASP A 29 9.61 7.34 -8.63
C ASP A 29 8.42 7.19 -7.66
N PRO A 30 8.16 8.17 -6.78
CA PRO A 30 7.06 8.08 -5.83
C PRO A 30 5.69 8.05 -6.51
N LEU A 31 5.51 8.64 -7.70
CA LEU A 31 4.23 8.55 -8.42
C LEU A 31 4.01 7.16 -9.02
N VAL A 32 5.07 6.47 -9.44
CA VAL A 32 4.96 5.08 -9.89
C VAL A 32 4.59 4.17 -8.72
N THR A 33 5.18 4.42 -7.55
CA THR A 33 4.80 3.74 -6.31
C THR A 33 3.32 3.98 -5.97
N VAL A 34 2.85 5.23 -5.98
CA VAL A 34 1.43 5.56 -5.76
C VAL A 34 0.52 4.83 -6.74
N ALA A 35 0.79 4.93 -8.05
CA ALA A 35 -0.04 4.28 -9.06
C ALA A 35 -0.06 2.75 -8.91
N THR A 36 1.05 2.17 -8.45
CA THR A 36 1.15 0.74 -8.15
C THR A 36 0.27 0.35 -6.96
N LEU A 37 0.29 1.14 -5.87
CA LEU A 37 -0.56 0.92 -4.71
C LEU A 37 -2.05 1.04 -5.06
N GLU A 38 -2.46 2.08 -5.79
CA GLU A 38 -3.84 2.25 -6.26
C GLU A 38 -4.29 1.07 -7.13
N SER A 39 -3.38 0.55 -7.97
CA SER A 39 -3.64 -0.62 -8.80
C SER A 39 -3.81 -1.89 -7.96
N ILE A 40 -2.99 -2.08 -6.91
CA ILE A 40 -3.17 -3.18 -5.94
C ILE A 40 -4.54 -3.06 -5.28
N GLU A 41 -4.92 -1.86 -4.84
CA GLU A 41 -6.20 -1.59 -4.19
C GLU A 41 -7.38 -2.02 -5.07
N LEU A 42 -7.33 -1.64 -6.35
CA LEU A 42 -8.35 -1.99 -7.33
C LEU A 42 -8.47 -3.52 -7.50
N VAL A 43 -7.35 -4.23 -7.54
CA VAL A 43 -7.33 -5.69 -7.61
C VAL A 43 -7.96 -6.27 -6.35
N LEU A 44 -7.55 -5.85 -5.15
CA LEU A 44 -8.10 -6.34 -3.88
C LEU A 44 -9.61 -6.09 -3.77
N LYS A 45 -10.07 -4.88 -4.10
CA LYS A 45 -11.50 -4.54 -4.16
C LYS A 45 -12.27 -5.43 -5.14
N SER A 46 -11.65 -5.77 -6.27
CA SER A 46 -12.25 -6.66 -7.27
C SER A 46 -12.32 -8.13 -6.81
N LEU A 47 -11.44 -8.55 -5.91
CA LEU A 47 -11.42 -9.92 -5.35
C LEU A 47 -12.38 -10.10 -4.18
N ARG A 48 -12.87 -9.01 -3.57
CA ARG A 48 -13.80 -9.08 -2.43
C ARG A 48 -15.02 -9.95 -2.74
N GLY A 49 -15.27 -10.95 -1.89
CA GLY A 49 -16.40 -11.87 -2.03
C GLY A 49 -16.27 -12.89 -3.16
N ARG A 50 -15.10 -13.01 -3.81
CA ARG A 50 -14.82 -14.03 -4.84
C ARG A 50 -14.00 -15.18 -4.28
N GLU A 51 -14.14 -16.36 -4.89
CA GLU A 51 -13.37 -17.57 -4.56
C GLU A 51 -11.95 -17.56 -5.15
N PHE A 52 -11.22 -16.45 -5.02
CA PHE A 52 -9.82 -16.34 -5.43
C PHE A 52 -8.94 -16.12 -4.20
N PRO A 53 -8.35 -17.19 -3.63
CA PRO A 53 -7.53 -17.06 -2.44
C PRO A 53 -6.21 -16.36 -2.77
N ILE A 54 -5.92 -15.28 -2.05
CA ILE A 54 -4.57 -14.72 -2.01
C ILE A 54 -3.70 -15.64 -1.16
N GLU A 55 -2.58 -16.07 -1.73
CA GLU A 55 -1.61 -16.95 -1.06
C GLU A 55 -0.99 -16.28 0.17
N GLY A 56 -0.69 -17.10 1.18
CA GLY A 56 -0.03 -16.72 2.45
C GLY A 56 1.09 -15.68 2.28
N LYS A 57 2.07 -16.04 1.45
CA LYS A 57 3.26 -15.22 1.17
C LYS A 57 2.93 -13.91 0.46
N VAL A 58 1.88 -13.87 -0.37
CA VAL A 58 1.54 -12.70 -1.18
C VAL A 58 0.91 -11.63 -0.31
N TRP A 59 -0.11 -11.98 0.49
CA TRP A 59 -0.68 -10.99 1.40
C TRP A 59 0.29 -10.57 2.51
N ALA A 60 1.19 -11.46 2.94
CA ALA A 60 2.27 -11.08 3.86
C ALA A 60 3.22 -10.05 3.22
N SER A 61 3.59 -10.24 1.95
CA SER A 61 4.40 -9.26 1.19
C SER A 61 3.70 -7.91 1.09
N LEU A 62 2.38 -7.91 0.83
CA LEU A 62 1.58 -6.68 0.79
C LEU A 62 1.59 -5.94 2.12
N LEU A 63 1.47 -6.65 3.24
CA LEU A 63 1.58 -6.04 4.58
C LEU A 63 2.97 -5.44 4.83
N VAL A 64 4.04 -6.09 4.36
CA VAL A 64 5.40 -5.54 4.44
C VAL A 64 5.51 -4.27 3.60
N THR A 65 4.99 -4.27 2.36
CA THR A 65 4.95 -3.06 1.51
C THR A 65 4.22 -1.91 2.21
N ILE A 66 3.06 -2.17 2.82
CA ILE A 66 2.31 -1.15 3.55
C ILE A 66 3.14 -0.64 4.74
N ASP A 67 3.72 -1.53 5.56
CA ASP A 67 4.53 -1.13 6.70
C ASP A 67 5.76 -0.32 6.27
N ASP A 68 6.46 -0.73 5.21
CA ASP A 68 7.63 -0.01 4.69
C ASP A 68 7.26 1.43 4.30
N ILE A 69 6.19 1.62 3.53
CA ILE A 69 5.76 2.95 3.09
C ILE A 69 5.27 3.81 4.26
N LEU A 70 4.49 3.24 5.18
CA LEU A 70 4.01 3.96 6.36
C LEU A 70 5.14 4.41 7.29
N ASN A 71 6.29 3.72 7.27
CA ASN A 71 7.50 4.04 8.02
C ASN A 71 8.58 4.76 7.18
N ASN A 72 8.26 5.23 5.98
CA ASN A 72 9.20 5.90 5.07
C ASN A 72 10.45 5.05 4.75
N LYS A 73 10.26 3.78 4.39
CA LYS A 73 11.32 2.82 4.05
C LYS A 73 11.27 2.33 2.60
N ALA A 74 10.37 2.86 1.78
CA ALA A 74 10.40 2.56 0.34
C ALA A 74 11.56 3.32 -0.31
N GLU A 75 12.11 2.78 -1.40
CA GLU A 75 13.26 3.37 -2.11
C GLU A 75 13.00 4.81 -2.56
N CYS A 76 11.80 5.10 -3.12
CA CYS A 76 11.36 6.46 -3.43
C CYS A 76 11.22 7.42 -2.23
N GLN A 77 11.35 6.93 -0.99
CA GLN A 77 11.32 7.70 0.26
C GLN A 77 12.69 7.75 0.97
N GLU A 78 13.72 7.05 0.47
CA GLU A 78 15.07 7.12 1.03
C GLU A 78 15.69 8.50 0.74
N GLU A 79 16.10 9.21 1.79
CA GLU A 79 16.68 10.56 1.70
C GLU A 79 18.01 10.60 0.91
N ASP A 80 18.63 9.45 0.64
CA ASP A 80 19.97 9.34 0.04
C ASP A 80 20.02 9.44 -1.50
N CYS A 81 18.87 9.53 -2.18
CA CYS A 81 18.84 9.79 -3.64
C CYS A 81 18.90 11.28 -4.00
N TYR A 82 18.93 12.18 -3.00
CA TYR A 82 19.06 13.61 -3.17
C TYR A 82 20.34 14.13 -2.48
N ASP A 83 21.51 13.62 -2.91
CA ASP A 83 22.78 14.25 -2.56
C ASP A 83 22.87 15.64 -3.23
N GLY A 84 23.28 16.62 -2.44
CA GLY A 84 23.12 18.04 -2.73
C GLY A 84 23.80 18.50 -4.02
N GLY A 85 23.01 19.13 -4.89
CA GLY A 85 23.55 19.87 -6.02
C GLY A 85 22.45 20.32 -6.97
N ASP A 86 22.06 21.58 -6.84
CA ASP A 86 21.47 22.43 -7.90
C ASP A 86 21.04 21.69 -9.18
N SER A 87 19.89 21.03 -9.11
CA SER A 87 19.15 20.59 -10.29
C SER A 87 17.69 20.61 -9.91
N GLY A 88 16.91 21.39 -10.65
CA GLY A 88 15.49 21.56 -10.40
C GLY A 88 14.83 20.20 -10.24
N SER A 89 14.33 19.93 -9.03
CA SER A 89 13.30 18.91 -8.82
C SER A 89 12.28 19.11 -9.94
N LEU A 90 12.18 18.12 -10.82
CA LEU A 90 11.15 18.09 -11.86
C LEU A 90 9.75 17.90 -11.24
N PHE A 91 9.67 17.87 -9.91
CA PHE A 91 8.46 17.98 -9.12
C PHE A 91 8.40 19.34 -8.44
N THR A 92 7.51 20.19 -8.97
CA THR A 92 7.06 21.43 -8.33
C THR A 92 5.91 21.19 -7.34
N GLY A 93 5.62 19.94 -6.99
CA GLY A 93 4.69 19.60 -5.90
C GLY A 93 5.42 19.69 -4.56
N ASP A 94 4.75 20.22 -3.54
CA ASP A 94 5.28 20.22 -2.17
C ASP A 94 5.62 18.77 -1.81
N THR A 95 6.85 18.46 -1.43
CA THR A 95 7.28 17.09 -1.06
C THR A 95 6.34 16.45 -0.01
N THR A 96 5.74 17.31 0.82
CA THR A 96 4.70 16.96 1.80
C THR A 96 3.41 16.41 1.19
N GLU A 97 3.01 16.86 -0.01
CA GLU A 97 1.82 16.36 -0.72
C GLU A 97 2.04 14.93 -1.23
N ILE A 98 3.21 14.66 -1.82
CA ILE A 98 3.56 13.32 -2.32
C ILE A 98 3.72 12.33 -1.16
N GLU A 99 4.37 12.73 -0.07
CA GLU A 99 4.44 11.92 1.16
C GLU A 99 3.05 11.62 1.73
N GLY A 100 2.15 12.62 1.71
CA GLY A 100 0.75 12.44 2.07
C GLY A 100 0.08 11.39 1.18
N LEU A 101 0.24 11.50 -0.14
CA LEU A 101 -0.36 10.60 -1.10
C LEU A 101 0.16 9.16 -0.99
N LEU A 102 1.46 8.97 -0.78
CA LEU A 102 2.06 7.66 -0.50
C LEU A 102 1.46 7.03 0.76
N PHE A 103 1.36 7.83 1.83
CA PHE A 103 0.78 7.37 3.08
C PHE A 103 -0.70 6.99 2.92
N GLU A 104 -1.47 7.80 2.20
CA GLU A 104 -2.88 7.54 1.94
C GLU A 104 -3.07 6.28 1.09
N SER A 105 -2.30 6.15 0.02
CA SER A 105 -2.36 5.00 -0.89
C SER A 105 -1.92 3.69 -0.22
N ALA A 106 -0.95 3.72 0.68
CA ALA A 106 -0.55 2.53 1.45
C ALA A 106 -1.61 2.16 2.49
N GLY A 107 -2.16 3.14 3.21
CA GLY A 107 -3.19 2.91 4.21
C GLY A 107 -4.50 2.38 3.63
N SER A 108 -4.88 2.83 2.43
CA SER A 108 -6.12 2.40 1.74
C SER A 108 -6.13 0.90 1.42
N LEU A 109 -4.98 0.23 1.39
CA LEU A 109 -4.89 -1.21 1.14
C LEU A 109 -5.35 -2.07 2.32
N LEU A 110 -5.30 -1.55 3.55
CA LEU A 110 -5.56 -2.33 4.77
C LEU A 110 -6.97 -2.92 4.79
N GLY A 111 -7.99 -2.11 4.48
CA GLY A 111 -9.39 -2.52 4.45
C GLY A 111 -9.69 -3.60 3.40
N PRO A 112 -9.40 -3.34 2.10
CA PRO A 112 -9.56 -4.33 1.04
C PRO A 112 -8.77 -5.63 1.30
N LEU A 113 -7.55 -5.54 1.83
CA LEU A 113 -6.76 -6.72 2.15
C LEU A 113 -7.39 -7.55 3.27
N ALA A 114 -7.90 -6.89 4.33
CA ALA A 114 -8.67 -7.53 5.40
C ALA A 114 -9.92 -8.22 4.88
N ALA A 115 -10.62 -7.60 3.94
CA ALA A 115 -11.82 -8.15 3.33
C ALA A 115 -11.56 -9.40 2.49
N VAL A 116 -10.39 -9.50 1.83
CA VAL A 116 -10.04 -10.65 0.98
C VAL A 116 -9.42 -11.79 1.78
N VAL A 117 -8.49 -11.50 2.70
CA VAL A 117 -7.77 -12.54 3.46
C VAL A 117 -8.60 -13.06 4.65
N GLY A 118 -9.47 -12.20 5.18
CA GLY A 118 -10.23 -12.40 6.41
C GLY A 118 -9.53 -11.73 7.59
N GLY A 119 -10.20 -10.75 8.21
CA GLY A 119 -9.63 -9.91 9.27
C GLY A 119 -8.97 -10.67 10.41
N ALA A 120 -9.55 -11.79 10.83
CA ALA A 120 -8.99 -12.62 11.91
C ALA A 120 -7.58 -13.17 11.60
N LYS A 121 -7.25 -13.42 10.32
CA LYS A 121 -5.95 -13.96 9.91
C LYS A 121 -4.84 -12.90 9.92
N ILE A 122 -5.20 -11.64 9.70
CA ILE A 122 -4.22 -10.56 9.53
C ILE A 122 -4.16 -9.59 10.71
N LEU A 123 -5.08 -9.71 11.68
CA LEU A 123 -5.21 -8.80 12.81
C LEU A 123 -3.90 -8.63 13.61
N SER A 124 -3.18 -9.73 13.87
CA SER A 124 -1.90 -9.67 14.60
C SER A 124 -0.83 -8.87 13.84
N SER A 125 -0.84 -8.97 12.51
CA SER A 125 0.13 -8.33 11.63
C SER A 125 -0.22 -6.86 11.35
N ILE A 126 -1.51 -6.50 11.40
CA ILE A 126 -1.98 -5.13 11.19
C ILE A 126 -1.85 -4.24 12.43
N LYS A 127 -1.83 -4.82 13.65
CA LYS A 127 -1.78 -4.06 14.90
C LYS A 127 -0.66 -2.99 14.98
N PRO A 128 0.59 -3.24 14.55
CA PRO A 128 1.63 -2.22 14.52
C PRO A 128 1.28 -1.05 13.59
N MET A 129 0.78 -1.34 12.39
CA MET A 129 0.36 -0.33 11.41
C MET A 129 -0.81 0.52 11.92
N MET A 130 -1.80 -0.09 12.59
CA MET A 130 -2.89 0.66 13.23
C MET A 130 -2.39 1.62 14.30
N THR A 131 -1.35 1.22 15.05
CA THR A 131 -0.72 2.09 16.05
C THR A 131 -0.02 3.26 15.37
N LEU A 132 0.63 3.03 14.22
CA LEU A 132 1.25 4.08 13.41
C LEU A 132 0.20 5.04 12.85
N LEU A 133 -0.91 4.53 12.32
CA LEU A 133 -2.03 5.35 11.85
C LEU A 133 -2.56 6.24 12.98
N ILE A 134 -2.84 5.68 14.16
CA ILE A 134 -3.31 6.45 15.33
C ILE A 134 -2.29 7.52 15.73
N LYS A 135 -0.99 7.19 15.77
CA LYS A 135 0.05 8.19 16.04
C LYS A 135 0.03 9.29 15.00
N LYS A 136 -0.09 8.94 13.71
CA LYS A 136 -0.13 9.89 12.60
C LYS A 136 -1.35 10.81 12.75
N MET A 137 -2.54 10.27 13.05
CA MET A 137 -3.76 11.05 13.35
C MET A 137 -3.52 12.12 14.42
N MET A 138 -2.86 11.76 15.52
CA MET A 138 -2.58 12.68 16.63
C MET A 138 -1.57 13.77 16.24
N THR A 139 -0.84 13.59 15.16
CA THR A 139 0.21 14.51 14.66
C THR A 139 -0.15 15.18 13.33
N CYS A 140 -1.31 14.86 12.74
CA CYS A 140 -1.75 15.39 11.46
C CYS A 140 -1.85 16.92 11.53
N LYS A 141 -1.13 17.59 10.63
CA LYS A 141 -1.16 19.06 10.49
C LYS A 141 -2.32 19.55 9.61
N THR A 142 -2.94 18.66 8.84
CA THR A 142 -3.99 18.96 7.86
C THR A 142 -5.28 18.20 8.17
N VAL A 143 -6.42 18.80 7.82
CA VAL A 143 -7.75 18.18 7.94
C VAL A 143 -7.88 16.97 7.00
N ALA A 144 -7.23 17.01 5.84
CA ALA A 144 -7.24 15.90 4.87
C ALA A 144 -6.64 14.63 5.48
N ASN A 145 -5.40 14.69 5.98
CA ASN A 145 -4.73 13.54 6.57
C ASN A 145 -5.49 13.01 7.81
N HIS A 146 -6.05 13.91 8.62
CA HIS A 146 -6.88 13.51 9.76
C HIS A 146 -8.14 12.75 9.31
N SER A 147 -8.82 13.24 8.27
CA SER A 147 -10.03 12.61 7.72
C SER A 147 -9.73 11.26 7.09
N PHE A 148 -8.61 11.16 6.35
CA PHE A 148 -8.13 9.92 5.79
C PHE A 148 -7.90 8.87 6.88
N VAL A 149 -7.10 9.19 7.91
CA VAL A 149 -6.78 8.22 8.95
C VAL A 149 -8.04 7.77 9.70
N MET A 150 -8.97 8.69 10.00
CA MET A 150 -10.26 8.33 10.59
C MET A 150 -11.06 7.38 9.69
N GLY A 151 -11.08 7.62 8.38
CA GLY A 151 -11.72 6.74 7.41
C GLY A 151 -11.09 5.34 7.38
N THR A 152 -9.76 5.26 7.26
CA THR A 152 -9.03 3.99 7.25
C THR A 152 -9.23 3.17 8.52
N LEU A 153 -9.30 3.81 9.69
CA LEU A 153 -9.54 3.11 10.96
C LEU A 153 -10.99 2.62 11.11
N ALA A 154 -11.94 3.25 10.41
CA ALA A 154 -13.36 2.87 10.47
C ALA A 154 -13.72 1.69 9.55
N GLU A 155 -12.93 1.48 8.48
CA GLU A 155 -13.05 0.32 7.56
C GLU A 155 -12.55 -1.00 8.19
#